data_AF-A0A1S8CWM6-F1
#
_entry.id   AF-A0A1S8CWM6-F1
#
_cell.length_a   1.000
_cell.length_b   1.000
_cell.length_c   1.000
_cell.angle_alpha   90.00
_cell.angle_beta   90.00
_cell.angle_gamma   90.00
#
_symmetry.space_group_name_H-M   'P 1'
#
loop_
_entity.id
_entity.type
_entity.pdbx_description
1 polymer ?
#
loop_
_entity_poly.entity_id
_entity_poly.type
_entity_poly.pdbx_seq_one_letter_code
_entity_poly.pdbx_strand_id
1 'polypeptide(L)'
;MLKTPDNPDGTPQKKFDEMAHQMKEDRAKFFATFFKKFYGIGVLSHPASDEVVDWSHKVAMDACLKATLHCATAFTTTDFRPDLAAFTTPTLYPRDY
;
A
#
# COMPACT_ATOMS: atom_id res chain seq x y z
N MET A 1 -7.79 -0.20 4.68
CA MET A 1 -8.96 -1.04 4.32
C MET A 1 -10.10 -0.17 3.85
N LEU A 2 -10.89 -0.65 2.88
CA LEU A 2 -12.04 0.08 2.33
C LEU A 2 -13.07 0.45 3.40
N LYS A 3 -13.64 1.65 3.27
CA LYS A 3 -14.78 2.09 4.07
C LYS A 3 -16.04 1.35 3.67
N THR A 4 -16.63 0.64 4.62
CA THR A 4 -17.90 -0.09 4.49
C THR A 4 -18.81 0.27 5.67
N PRO A 5 -20.11 -0.07 5.67
CA PRO A 5 -20.99 0.21 6.81
C PRO A 5 -20.50 -0.36 8.14
N ASP A 6 -19.81 -1.50 8.07
CA ASP A 6 -19.20 -2.23 9.19
C ASP A 6 -17.70 -1.96 9.38
N ASN A 7 -17.12 -1.05 8.58
CA ASN A 7 -15.79 -0.45 8.76
C ASN A 7 -15.85 1.06 8.47
N PRO A 8 -16.53 1.85 9.33
CA PRO A 8 -16.81 3.27 9.05
C PRO A 8 -15.56 4.16 9.05
N ASP A 9 -14.48 3.75 9.72
CA ASP A 9 -13.20 4.45 9.77
C ASP A 9 -12.26 4.08 8.62
N GLY A 10 -12.72 3.21 7.72
CA GLY A 10 -11.97 2.82 6.53
C GLY A 10 -11.70 3.98 5.57
N THR A 11 -10.83 3.71 4.60
CA THR A 11 -10.48 4.65 3.53
C THR A 11 -11.60 4.70 2.47
N PRO A 12 -12.08 5.87 2.05
CA PRO A 12 -13.10 5.97 1.00
C PRO A 12 -12.64 5.40 -0.34
N GLN A 13 -13.55 4.74 -1.08
CA GLN A 13 -13.28 4.16 -2.40
C GLN A 13 -12.58 5.14 -3.36
N LYS A 14 -13.03 6.40 -3.37
CA LYS A 14 -12.48 7.46 -4.21
C LYS A 14 -10.95 7.60 -4.09
N LYS A 15 -10.36 7.34 -2.92
CA LYS A 15 -8.91 7.42 -2.72
C LYS A 15 -8.16 6.29 -3.45
N PHE A 16 -8.74 5.10 -3.51
CA PHE A 16 -8.17 4.00 -4.26
C PHE A 16 -8.35 4.22 -5.78
N ASP A 17 -9.47 4.80 -6.19
CA ASP A 17 -9.71 5.15 -7.59
C ASP A 17 -8.72 6.24 -8.07
N GLU A 18 -8.51 7.29 -7.26
CA GLU A 18 -7.50 8.33 -7.50
C GLU A 18 -6.10 7.73 -7.65
N MET A 19 -5.73 6.79 -6.78
CA MET A 19 -4.46 6.07 -6.85
C MET A 19 -4.32 5.26 -8.15
N ALA A 20 -5.34 4.48 -8.51
CA ALA A 20 -5.35 3.69 -9.74
C ALA A 20 -5.29 4.57 -11.00
N HIS A 21 -5.94 5.73 -10.97
CA HIS A 21 -5.87 6.73 -12.03
C HIS A 21 -4.45 7.26 -12.22
N GLN A 22 -3.81 7.72 -11.14
CA GLN A 22 -2.45 8.26 -11.18
C GLN A 22 -1.43 7.22 -11.66
N MET A 23 -1.58 5.95 -11.24
CA MET A 23 -0.75 4.85 -11.74
C MET A 23 -0.92 4.63 -13.25
N LYS A 24 -2.14 4.79 -13.79
CA LYS A 24 -2.39 4.64 -15.24
C LYS A 24 -1.87 5.83 -16.04
N GLU A 25 -1.95 7.04 -15.50
CA GLU A 25 -1.44 8.25 -16.15
C GLU A 25 0.08 8.30 -16.20
N ASP A 26 0.74 8.15 -15.04
CA ASP A 26 2.19 8.20 -14.92
C ASP A 26 2.64 7.41 -13.69
N ARG A 27 2.81 6.10 -13.88
CA ARG A 27 3.27 5.20 -12.82
C ARG A 27 4.63 5.59 -12.25
N ALA A 28 5.54 6.13 -13.08
CA ALA A 28 6.90 6.47 -12.64
C ALA A 28 6.85 7.63 -11.64
N LYS A 29 6.10 8.69 -11.96
CA LYS A 29 5.89 9.82 -11.05
C LYS A 29 5.09 9.45 -9.82
N PHE A 30 4.05 8.62 -9.97
CA PHE A 30 3.27 8.12 -8.85
C PHE A 30 4.18 7.43 -7.83
N PHE A 31 4.96 6.43 -8.23
CA PHE A 31 5.81 5.67 -7.32
C PHE A 31 6.93 6.51 -6.70
N ALA A 32 7.54 7.44 -7.46
CA ALA A 32 8.58 8.33 -6.94
C ALA A 32 8.06 9.20 -5.78
N THR A 33 6.79 9.62 -5.85
CA THR A 33 6.14 10.39 -4.78
C THR A 33 5.64 9.49 -3.66
N PHE A 34 5.06 8.34 -4.00
CA PHE A 34 4.52 7.37 -3.06
C PHE A 34 5.57 6.87 -2.08
N PHE A 35 6.73 6.41 -2.57
CA PHE A 35 7.76 5.84 -1.69
C PHE A 35 8.39 6.87 -0.75
N LYS A 36 8.54 8.12 -1.18
CA LYS A 36 8.98 9.21 -0.27
C LYS A 36 8.04 9.38 0.92
N LYS A 37 6.72 9.33 0.67
CA LYS A 37 5.71 9.38 1.73
C LYS A 37 5.71 8.12 2.57
N PHE A 38 5.80 6.95 1.93
CA PHE A 38 5.79 5.65 2.60
C PHE A 38 6.94 5.50 3.59
N TYR A 39 8.15 5.92 3.21
CA TYR A 39 9.33 5.89 4.08
C TYR A 39 9.47 7.13 4.98
N GLY A 40 8.47 8.03 4.99
CA GLY A 40 8.47 9.21 5.85
C GLY A 40 9.62 10.18 5.60
N ILE A 41 10.15 10.24 4.37
CA ILE A 41 11.22 11.17 3.99
C ILE A 41 10.75 12.61 4.28
N GLY A 42 11.44 13.30 5.19
CA GLY A 42 11.11 14.67 5.61
C GLY A 42 10.08 14.80 6.74
N VAL A 43 9.59 13.69 7.31
CA VAL A 43 8.65 13.66 8.45
C VAL A 43 9.23 12.91 9.64
N LEU A 44 9.97 11.82 9.40
CA LEU A 44 10.58 11.00 10.43
C LEU A 44 11.98 11.51 10.80
N SER A 45 12.39 11.29 12.06
CA SER A 45 13.75 11.59 12.53
C SER A 45 14.80 10.65 11.94
N HIS A 46 14.40 9.44 11.56
CA HIS A 46 15.25 8.42 10.95
C HIS A 46 14.52 7.80 9.75
N PRO A 47 14.39 8.53 8.63
CA PRO A 47 13.77 8.00 7.44
C PRO A 47 14.68 6.98 6.75
N ALA A 48 14.12 6.16 5.85
CA ALA A 48 14.95 5.29 4.99
C ALA A 48 15.92 6.13 4.15
N SER A 49 17.03 5.54 3.73
CA SER A 49 18.00 6.24 2.87
C SER A 49 17.44 6.45 1.45
N ASP A 50 17.96 7.43 0.74
CA ASP A 50 17.55 7.71 -0.64
C ASP A 50 17.80 6.51 -1.56
N GLU A 51 18.84 5.72 -1.33
CA GLU A 51 19.15 4.51 -2.08
C GLU A 51 18.07 3.43 -1.91
N VAL A 52 17.50 3.29 -0.72
CA VAL A 52 16.37 2.36 -0.46
C VAL A 52 15.12 2.84 -1.19
N VAL A 53 14.84 4.14 -1.17
CA VAL A 53 13.69 4.73 -1.88
C VAL A 53 13.83 4.50 -3.39
N ASP A 54 15.02 4.76 -3.94
CA ASP A 54 15.33 4.59 -5.36
C ASP A 54 15.30 3.12 -5.78
N TRP A 55 15.78 2.21 -4.93
CA TRP A 55 15.70 0.78 -5.19
C TRP A 55 14.25 0.31 -5.21
N SER A 56 13.43 0.69 -4.22
CA SER A 56 12.00 0.35 -4.18
C SER A 56 11.25 0.88 -5.40
N HIS A 57 11.59 2.09 -5.87
CA HIS A 57 11.07 2.62 -7.12
C HIS A 57 11.39 1.72 -8.32
N LYS A 58 12.65 1.31 -8.49
CA LYS A 58 13.09 0.41 -9.57
C LYS A 58 12.34 -0.92 -9.53
N VAL A 59 12.25 -1.55 -8.36
CA VAL A 59 11.50 -2.81 -8.18
C VAL A 59 10.03 -2.65 -8.57
N ALA A 60 9.38 -1.53 -8.20
CA ALA A 60 8.01 -1.26 -8.60
C ALA A 60 7.86 -1.03 -10.12
N MET A 61 8.87 -0.46 -10.77
CA MET A 61 8.86 -0.22 -12.22
C MET A 61 9.03 -1.50 -13.04
N ASP A 62 9.73 -2.50 -12.49
CA ASP A 62 9.88 -3.84 -13.08
C ASP A 62 8.58 -4.67 -13.02
N ALA A 63 7.64 -4.29 -12.16
CA ALA A 63 6.36 -4.98 -12.04
C ALA A 63 5.42 -4.73 -13.23
N CYS A 64 4.58 -5.72 -13.54
CA CYS A 64 3.49 -5.60 -14.52
C CYS A 64 2.40 -4.65 -14.02
N LEU A 65 2.15 -3.55 -14.75
CA LEU A 65 1.16 -2.54 -14.36
C LEU A 65 -0.24 -3.12 -14.12
N LYS A 66 -0.69 -4.06 -14.96
CA LYS A 66 -2.00 -4.71 -14.78
C LYS A 66 -2.07 -5.48 -13.46
N ALA A 67 -1.01 -6.24 -13.14
CA ALA A 67 -0.94 -6.98 -11.89
C ALA A 67 -0.88 -6.02 -10.68
N THR A 68 -0.09 -4.94 -10.77
CA THR A 68 -0.02 -3.89 -9.74
C THR A 68 -1.40 -3.32 -9.42
N LEU A 69 -2.18 -2.96 -10.44
CA LEU A 69 -3.53 -2.42 -10.26
C LEU A 69 -4.48 -3.44 -9.61
N HIS A 70 -4.43 -4.71 -10.03
CA HIS A 70 -5.25 -5.76 -9.45
C HIS A 70 -4.86 -6.06 -7.99
N CYS A 71 -3.57 -6.09 -7.68
CA CYS A 71 -3.08 -6.26 -6.31
C CYS A 71 -3.51 -5.08 -5.42
N ALA A 72 -3.49 -3.85 -5.93
CA ALA A 72 -3.97 -2.69 -5.19
C ALA A 72 -5.47 -2.79 -4.85
N THR A 73 -6.29 -3.25 -5.80
CA THR A 73 -7.70 -3.57 -5.53
C THR A 73 -7.82 -4.67 -4.48
N ALA A 74 -7.18 -5.82 -4.69
CA ALA A 74 -7.28 -6.97 -3.78
C ALA A 74 -6.87 -6.60 -2.34
N PHE A 75 -5.74 -5.90 -2.16
CA PHE A 75 -5.26 -5.46 -0.85
C PHE A 75 -6.24 -4.53 -0.12
N THR A 76 -7.01 -3.74 -0.86
CA THR A 76 -7.87 -2.70 -0.26
C THR A 76 -9.29 -3.18 0.01
N THR A 77 -9.78 -4.14 -0.79
CA THR A 77 -11.18 -4.58 -0.77
C THR A 77 -11.39 -5.97 -0.18
N THR A 78 -10.35 -6.80 -0.06
CA THR A 78 -10.50 -8.16 0.49
C THR A 78 -10.71 -8.08 1.99
N ASP A 79 -11.80 -8.67 2.48
CA ASP A 79 -12.09 -8.74 3.90
C ASP A 79 -11.52 -10.02 4.52
N PHE A 80 -10.43 -9.87 5.28
CA PHE A 80 -9.77 -10.98 5.96
C PHE A 80 -10.34 -11.28 7.37
N ARG A 81 -11.32 -10.53 7.87
CA ARG A 81 -11.88 -10.76 9.23
C ARG A 81 -12.41 -12.19 9.43
N PRO A 82 -13.09 -12.82 8.45
CA PRO A 82 -13.49 -14.22 8.57
C PRO A 82 -12.30 -15.17 8.60
N ASP A 83 -11.26 -14.90 7.79
CA ASP A 83 -10.06 -15.75 7.71
C ASP A 83 -9.30 -15.75 9.04
N LEU A 84 -9.23 -14.62 9.74
CA LEU A 84 -8.56 -14.51 11.03
C LEU A 84 -9.13 -15.47 12.09
N ALA A 85 -10.41 -15.84 12.00
CA ALA A 85 -11.01 -16.82 12.92
C ALA A 85 -10.49 -18.25 12.73
N ALA A 86 -9.89 -18.56 11.58
CA ALA A 86 -9.33 -19.89 11.30
C ALA A 86 -7.94 -20.09 11.93
N PHE A 87 -7.29 -19.02 12.39
CA PHE A 87 -5.95 -19.09 12.99
C PHE A 87 -6.04 -19.71 14.40
N THR A 88 -5.63 -20.98 14.52
CA THR A 88 -5.66 -21.74 15.79
C THR A 88 -4.27 -22.05 16.34
N THR A 89 -3.21 -21.63 15.65
CA THR A 89 -1.81 -21.83 16.03
C THR A 89 -1.16 -20.51 16.47
N PRO A 90 -0.11 -20.55 17.32
CA PRO A 90 0.64 -19.35 17.68
C PRO A 90 1.09 -18.56 16.43
N THR A 91 0.77 -17.27 16.40
CA THR A 91 1.04 -16.38 15.26
C THR A 91 1.75 -15.11 15.76
N LEU A 92 2.87 -14.74 15.13
CA LEU A 92 3.61 -13.53 15.45
C LEU A 92 3.08 -12.34 14.64
N TYR A 93 2.75 -11.25 15.32
CA TYR A 93 2.41 -9.97 14.71
C TYR A 93 3.47 -8.93 15.13
N PRO A 94 4.54 -8.75 14.34
CA PRO A 94 5.54 -7.75 14.67
C PRO A 94 4.89 -6.36 14.62
N ARG A 95 5.12 -5.55 15.65
CA ARG A 95 4.77 -4.12 15.67
C ARG A 95 6.05 -3.31 15.74
N ASP A 96 6.13 -2.28 14.92
CA ASP A 96 7.16 -1.26 15.06
C ASP A 96 6.89 -0.49 16.37
N TYR A 97 7.92 -0.34 17.21
CA TYR A 97 7.88 0.42 18.47
C TYR A 97 8.19 1.90 18.24
#